data_AF-A0A7K4CS41-F1
#
_entry.id   AF-A0A7K4CS41-F1
#
_cell.length_a   1.000
_cell.length_b   1.000
_cell.length_c   1.000
_cell.angle_alpha   90.00
_cell.angle_beta   90.00
_cell.angle_gamma   90.00
#
_symmetry.space_group_name_H-M   'P 1'
#
loop_
_entity.id
_entity.type
_entity.pdbx_description
1 polymer ?
#
loop_
_entity_poly.entity_id
_entity_poly.type
_entity_poly.pdbx_seq_one_letter_code
_entity_poly.pdbx_strand_id
1 'polypeptide(L)'
;VLVNGTLKSTGTWTSGIPTNIIVNSSVNGTFEYTLVASDGAGASVQDSVILTVTASGMDPGIIATIVIVSIAAGIVALLGIAFMLKRRGKTKPRKKE
;
A
#
# COMPACT_ATOMS: atom_id res chain seq x y z
N VAL A 1 9.14 20.77 16.46
CA VAL A 1 8.79 19.37 16.13
C VAL A 1 10.03 18.63 15.66
N LEU A 2 10.43 17.60 16.41
CA LEU A 2 11.50 16.69 16.02
C LEU A 2 10.91 15.37 15.53
N VAL A 3 11.57 14.74 14.56
CA VAL A 3 11.28 13.38 14.11
C VAL A 3 12.54 12.57 14.26
N ASN A 4 12.50 11.52 15.10
CA ASN A 4 13.66 10.72 15.50
C ASN A 4 14.83 11.61 15.96
N GLY A 5 14.55 12.60 16.81
CA GLY A 5 15.53 13.56 17.32
C GLY A 5 16.01 14.63 16.31
N THR A 6 15.58 14.59 15.04
CA THR A 6 15.96 15.61 14.05
C THR A 6 14.89 16.69 13.95
N LEU A 7 15.26 17.97 14.08
CA LEU A 7 14.33 19.09 13.88
C LEU A 7 13.76 19.08 12.46
N LYS A 8 12.44 18.97 12.34
CA LYS A 8 11.72 19.00 11.04
C LYS A 8 10.89 20.26 10.84
N SER A 9 10.36 20.83 11.92
CA SER A 9 9.53 22.03 11.86
C SER A 9 9.64 22.83 13.16
N THR A 10 9.56 24.15 13.04
CA THR A 10 9.52 25.11 14.15
C THR A 10 8.56 26.24 13.81
N GLY A 11 8.01 26.91 14.81
CA GLY A 11 7.05 27.99 14.65
C GLY A 11 6.58 28.54 15.99
N THR A 12 5.72 29.55 15.93
CA THR A 12 5.04 30.08 17.11
C THR A 12 3.86 29.19 17.49
N TRP A 13 3.59 29.10 18.78
CA TRP A 13 2.43 28.40 19.34
C TRP A 13 1.58 29.41 20.10
N THR A 14 0.26 29.30 19.97
CA THR A 14 -0.70 30.14 20.71
C THR A 14 -1.50 29.24 21.64
N SER A 15 -1.56 29.61 22.92
CA SER A 15 -2.32 28.86 23.92
C SER A 15 -3.78 28.69 23.51
N GLY A 16 -4.31 27.49 23.71
CA GLY A 16 -5.69 27.13 23.32
C GLY A 16 -5.89 26.87 21.82
N ILE A 17 -4.89 27.11 20.97
CA ILE A 17 -4.94 26.75 19.54
C ILE A 17 -4.20 25.42 19.32
N PRO A 18 -4.89 24.39 18.81
CA PRO A 18 -4.24 23.12 18.47
C PRO A 18 -3.15 23.30 17.41
N THR A 19 -2.04 22.56 17.57
CA THR A 19 -0.99 22.49 16.56
C THR A 19 -1.21 21.27 15.68
N ASN A 20 -1.43 21.48 14.38
CA ASN A 20 -1.59 20.39 13.43
C ASN A 20 -0.25 20.00 12.82
N ILE A 21 0.12 18.73 12.96
CA ILE A 21 1.32 18.15 12.35
C ILE A 21 0.85 17.23 11.23
N ILE A 22 1.19 17.59 9.99
CA ILE A 22 0.91 16.72 8.85
C ILE A 22 2.00 15.65 8.79
N VAL A 23 1.58 14.39 8.92
CA VAL A 23 2.47 13.23 8.78
C VAL A 23 2.37 12.72 7.34
N ASN A 24 3.37 13.04 6.52
CA ASN A 24 3.53 12.45 5.19
C ASN A 24 4.46 11.24 5.27
N SER A 25 3.90 10.05 5.51
CA SER A 25 4.69 8.82 5.65
C SER A 25 4.42 7.85 4.49
N SER A 26 5.07 8.09 3.35
CA SER A 26 5.11 7.11 2.25
C SER A 26 6.04 5.93 2.53
N VAL A 27 6.67 5.91 3.71
CA VAL A 27 7.64 4.90 4.14
C VAL A 27 7.09 4.20 5.37
N ASN A 28 7.02 2.87 5.30
CA ASN A 28 6.66 2.04 6.45
C ASN A 28 7.76 2.13 7.51
N GLY A 29 7.37 2.19 8.77
CA GLY A 29 8.32 2.26 9.87
C GLY A 29 7.72 2.84 11.15
N THR A 30 8.55 2.90 12.19
CA THR A 30 8.22 3.54 13.45
C THR A 30 9.00 4.83 13.57
N PHE A 31 8.30 5.91 13.94
CA PHE A 31 8.85 7.25 14.04
C PHE A 31 8.47 7.83 15.40
N GLU A 32 9.45 8.39 16.10
CA GLU A 32 9.20 9.19 17.30
C GLU A 32 9.01 10.65 16.89
N TYR A 33 7.86 11.23 17.25
CA TYR A 33 7.59 12.64 17.09
C TYR A 33 7.68 13.31 18.46
N THR A 34 8.56 14.30 18.59
CA THR A 34 8.71 15.09 19.81
C THR A 34 8.30 16.54 19.57
N LEU A 35 7.37 17.02 20.37
CA LEU A 35 7.04 18.43 20.48
C LEU A 35 7.88 19.06 21.58
N VAL A 36 8.48 20.21 21.29
CA VAL A 36 9.22 21.02 22.25
C VAL A 36 8.64 22.41 22.19
N ALA A 37 8.14 22.90 23.31
CA ALA A 37 7.68 24.28 23.47
C ALA A 37 8.68 25.03 24.35
N SER A 38 9.11 26.21 23.91
CA SER A 38 9.96 27.10 24.69
C SER A 38 9.22 28.40 24.99
N ASP A 39 9.45 28.94 26.18
CA ASP A 39 8.88 30.22 26.61
C ASP A 39 9.67 31.45 26.10
N GLY A 40 10.81 31.25 25.44
CA GLY A 40 11.70 32.33 24.97
C GLY A 40 12.54 33.00 26.07
N ALA A 41 12.30 32.66 27.34
CA ALA A 41 13.08 33.11 28.50
C ALA A 41 14.07 32.04 29.01
N GLY A 42 14.09 30.87 28.35
CA GLY A 42 15.05 29.80 28.58
C GLY A 42 14.44 28.53 29.17
N ALA A 43 13.15 28.52 29.51
CA ALA A 43 12.46 27.31 29.90
C ALA A 43 11.87 26.59 28.67
N SER A 44 11.77 25.27 28.77
CA SER A 44 11.10 24.45 27.78
C SER A 44 10.41 23.25 28.41
N VAL A 45 9.40 22.76 27.71
CA VAL A 45 8.69 21.51 27.99
C VAL A 45 8.63 20.67 26.72
N GLN A 46 8.54 19.35 26.87
CA GLN A 46 8.43 18.45 25.72
C GLN A 46 7.43 17.32 25.96
N ASP A 47 6.89 16.80 24.87
CA ASP A 47 6.04 15.61 24.83
C ASP A 47 6.37 14.77 23.58
N SER A 48 6.31 13.44 23.69
CA SER A 48 6.70 12.50 22.63
C SER A 48 5.58 11.50 22.33
N VAL A 49 5.38 11.21 21.05
CA VAL A 49 4.49 10.15 20.58
C VAL A 49 5.20 9.21 19.61
N ILE A 50 4.88 7.92 19.67
CA ILE A 50 5.39 6.91 18.75
C ILE A 50 4.33 6.68 17.67
N LEU A 51 4.70 6.95 16.42
CA LEU A 51 3.88 6.69 15.25
C LEU A 51 4.40 5.47 14.49
N THR A 52 3.55 4.45 14.34
CA THR A 52 3.84 3.29 13.49
C THR A 52 3.05 3.38 12.19
N VAL A 53 3.77 3.38 11.08
CA VAL A 53 3.25 3.42 9.71
C VAL A 53 3.44 2.05 9.10
N THR A 54 2.32 1.41 8.74
CA THR A 54 2.32 0.09 8.12
C THR A 54 1.88 0.18 6.67
N ALA A 55 2.40 -0.71 5.82
CA ALA A 55 1.87 -0.86 4.48
C ALA A 55 0.38 -1.17 4.54
N SER A 56 -0.40 -0.50 3.71
CA SER A 56 -1.70 -1.01 3.33
C SER A 56 -1.48 -2.33 2.59
N GLY A 57 -1.90 -3.43 3.22
CA GLY A 57 -1.99 -4.72 2.52
C GLY A 57 -2.92 -4.61 1.31
N MET A 58 -2.81 -5.54 0.36
CA MET A 58 -3.77 -5.61 -0.75
C MET A 58 -5.15 -5.95 -0.18
N ASP A 59 -6.17 -5.21 -0.61
CA ASP A 59 -7.55 -5.44 -0.20
C ASP A 59 -7.97 -6.90 -0.52
N PRO A 60 -8.56 -7.64 0.44
CA PRO A 60 -8.98 -9.02 0.21
C PRO A 60 -9.93 -9.20 -0.98
N GLY A 61 -10.77 -8.21 -1.29
CA GLY A 61 -11.65 -8.21 -2.46
C GLY A 61 -10.89 -8.11 -3.78
N ILE A 62 -9.81 -7.32 -3.82
CA ILE A 62 -8.90 -7.27 -4.97
C ILE A 62 -8.22 -8.63 -5.16
N ILE A 63 -7.72 -9.24 -4.09
CA ILE A 63 -7.09 -10.57 -4.15
C ILE A 63 -8.09 -11.60 -4.69
N ALA A 64 -9.31 -11.64 -4.14
CA ALA A 64 -10.35 -12.56 -4.58
C ALA A 64 -10.69 -12.37 -6.07
N THR A 65 -10.77 -11.12 -6.54
CA THR A 65 -11.06 -10.81 -7.94
C THR A 65 -9.95 -11.31 -8.86
N ILE A 66 -8.68 -11.09 -8.50
CA ILE A 66 -7.53 -11.58 -9.27
C ILE A 66 -7.57 -13.12 -9.38
N VAL A 67 -7.85 -13.81 -8.27
CA VAL A 67 -7.95 -15.28 -8.24
C VAL A 67 -9.10 -15.78 -9.12
N ILE A 68 -10.29 -15.18 -9.04
CA ILE A 68 -11.44 -15.59 -9.87
C ILE A 68 -11.15 -15.39 -11.36
N VAL A 69 -10.58 -14.25 -11.74
CA VAL A 69 -10.26 -13.93 -13.15
C VAL A 69 -9.17 -14.87 -13.68
N SER A 70 -8.14 -15.18 -12.88
CA SER A 70 -7.07 -16.09 -13.29
C SER A 70 -7.57 -17.54 -13.45
N ILE A 71 -8.47 -18.01 -12.58
CA ILE A 71 -9.15 -19.30 -12.75
C ILE A 71 -10.00 -19.29 -14.02
N ALA A 72 -10.82 -18.27 -14.24
CA ALA A 72 -11.68 -18.17 -15.43
C ALA A 72 -10.87 -18.15 -16.73
N ALA A 73 -9.77 -17.37 -16.77
CA ALA A 73 -8.86 -17.34 -17.90
C ALA A 73 -8.21 -18.70 -18.17
N GLY A 74 -7.78 -19.41 -17.11
CA GLY A 74 -7.23 -20.76 -17.21
C GLY A 74 -8.24 -21.75 -17.79
N ILE A 75 -9.50 -21.71 -17.35
CA ILE A 75 -10.58 -22.55 -17.90
C ILE A 75 -10.81 -22.26 -19.38
N VAL A 76 -10.89 -20.99 -19.77
CA VAL A 76 -11.09 -20.59 -21.18
C VAL A 76 -9.94 -21.07 -22.06
N ALA A 77 -8.70 -20.93 -21.59
CA ALA A 77 -7.53 -21.43 -22.32
C ALA A 77 -7.58 -22.95 -22.52
N LEU A 78 -7.91 -23.72 -21.47
CA LEU A 78 -8.05 -25.17 -21.55
C LEU A 78 -9.16 -25.61 -22.52
N LEU A 79 -10.31 -24.95 -22.48
CA LEU A 79 -11.40 -25.21 -23.42
C LEU A 79 -10.99 -24.90 -24.87
N GLY A 80 -10.26 -23.80 -25.09
CA GLY A 80 -9.71 -23.45 -26.40
C GLY A 80 -8.74 -24.50 -26.93
N ILE A 81 -7.84 -25.01 -26.07
CA ILE A 81 -6.90 -26.10 -26.42
C ILE A 81 -7.67 -27.38 -26.75
N ALA A 82 -8.62 -27.79 -25.93
CA ALA A 82 -9.44 -28.98 -26.16
C ALA A 82 -10.22 -28.88 -27.48
N PHE A 83 -10.78 -27.70 -27.77
CA PHE A 83 -11.48 -27.44 -29.03
C PHE A 83 -10.54 -27.58 -30.25
N MET A 84 -9.32 -27.04 -30.17
CA MET A 84 -8.30 -27.18 -31.21
C MET A 84 -7.88 -28.64 -31.42
N LEU A 85 -7.67 -29.40 -30.34
CA LEU A 85 -7.35 -30.83 -30.41
C LEU A 85 -8.48 -31.65 -31.04
N LYS A 86 -9.73 -31.36 -30.69
CA LYS A 86 -10.91 -32.02 -31.28
C LYS A 86 -11.06 -31.72 -32.77
N ARG A 87 -10.69 -30.52 -33.23
CA ARG A 87 -10.68 -30.17 -34.67
C ARG A 87 -9.62 -30.96 -35.44
N ARG A 88 -8.43 -31.18 -34.87
CA ARG A 88 -7.35 -31.94 -35.52
C ARG A 88 -7.70 -33.41 -35.80
N GLY A 89 -8.51 -34.05 -34.94
CA GLY A 89 -8.92 -35.45 -35.15
C GLY A 89 -9.98 -35.67 -36.24
N LYS A 90 -10.58 -34.62 -36.82
CA LYS A 90 -11.67 -34.73 -37.80
C LYS A 90 -11.24 -34.59 -39.27
N THR A 91 -9.96 -34.37 -39.57
CA THR A 91 -9.49 -34.29 -40.97
C THR A 91 -9.44 -35.69 -41.58
N LYS A 92 -10.39 -35.99 -42.47
CA LYS A 92 -10.47 -37.24 -43.26
C LYS A 92 -9.18 -37.46 -44.07
N PRO A 93 -8.62 -38.69 -44.13
CA PRO A 93 -7.50 -38.97 -45.02
C PRO A 93 -7.95 -38.80 -46.48
N ARG A 94 -7.18 -38.02 -47.24
CA ARG A 94 -7.39 -37.80 -48.68
C ARG A 94 -7.21 -39.16 -49.37
N LYS A 95 -8.29 -39.70 -49.98
CA LYS A 95 -8.19 -40.89 -50.84
C LYS A 95 -7.16 -40.57 -51.93
N LYS A 96 -6.12 -41.40 -52.04
CA LYS A 96 -5.19 -41.37 -53.16
C LYS A 96 -5.86 -42.16 -54.28
N GLU A 97 -6.18 -41.46 -55.37
CA GLU A 97 -6.43 -42.05 -56.68
C GLU A 97 -5.10 -42.23 -57.40
#